data_AF-A0A952PVM9-F1
#
_entry.id   AF-A0A952PVM9-F1
#
_cell.length_a   1.000
_cell.length_b   1.000
_cell.length_c   1.000
_cell.angle_alpha   90.00
_cell.angle_beta   90.00
_cell.angle_gamma   90.00
#
_symmetry.space_group_name_H-M   'P 1'
#
loop_
_entity.id
_entity.type
_entity.pdbx_description
1 polymer ?
#
loop_
_entity_poly.entity_id
_entity_poly.type
_entity_poly.pdbx_seq_one_letter_code
_entity_poly.pdbx_strand_id
1 'polypeptide(L)'
;MNKTPDFPFALDPFLATMSRLLVGQGATREIAILSNAEPNITLNEYDNWDGGSYGYQLDLQTPVWILRNLSDADIEDAEKTITNYSNRLLKAYQDKWMSKVVITPAMVSDEGWREKAKNWLAGSNVTNQGRVRSDNIASRSVEGLLFRSQAEINLFRALKMLGVSFAPLPVFVRGGADYRRIEPDFIILKDGIVLVVEVDGDTTHQETPVEAHNRITMLVHEGAHLERIRADDCNSQDSAVECAQKLLRIMTKLKNSR
;
A
#
# COMPACT_ATOMS: atom_id res chain seq x y z
N MET A 1 29.52 -10.43 33.68
CA MET A 1 28.76 -10.31 32.42
C MET A 1 27.76 -9.19 32.62
N ASN A 2 28.01 -8.02 32.03
CA ASN A 2 27.12 -6.87 32.12
C ASN A 2 25.83 -7.20 31.37
N LYS A 3 24.74 -7.42 32.11
CA LYS A 3 23.40 -7.41 31.52
C LYS A 3 23.18 -5.99 30.99
N THR A 4 22.88 -5.87 29.71
CA THR A 4 22.25 -4.68 29.15
C THR A 4 21.08 -4.30 30.07
N PRO A 5 20.89 -3.04 30.46
CA PRO A 5 19.70 -2.62 31.19
C PRO A 5 18.49 -2.83 30.28
N ASP A 6 17.60 -3.73 30.68
CA ASP A 6 16.43 -4.10 29.89
C ASP A 6 15.58 -2.85 29.58
N PHE A 7 15.22 -2.71 28.30
CA PHE A 7 14.23 -1.74 27.87
C PHE A 7 12.91 -2.00 28.64
N PRO A 8 12.22 -0.97 29.16
CA PRO A 8 11.17 -1.16 30.17
C PRO A 8 9.87 -1.78 29.63
N PHE A 9 9.78 -2.02 28.32
CA PHE A 9 8.59 -2.54 27.66
C PHE A 9 8.93 -3.70 26.73
N ALA A 10 7.94 -4.56 26.48
CA ALA A 10 7.96 -5.37 25.27
C ALA A 10 7.78 -4.45 24.05
N LEU A 11 8.53 -4.71 22.97
CA LEU A 11 8.53 -3.84 21.79
C LEU A 11 7.17 -3.77 21.11
N ASP A 12 6.50 -4.90 20.90
CA ASP A 12 5.23 -4.92 20.18
C ASP A 12 4.12 -4.09 20.88
N PRO A 13 3.86 -4.22 22.20
CA PRO A 13 2.95 -3.32 22.92
C PRO A 13 3.37 -1.84 22.92
N PHE A 14 4.68 -1.57 22.94
CA PHE A 14 5.21 -0.20 22.86
C PHE A 14 4.87 0.44 21.50
N LEU A 15 5.15 -0.27 20.41
CA LEU A 15 4.84 0.19 19.05
C LEU A 15 3.33 0.29 18.81
N ALA A 16 2.53 -0.65 19.33
CA ALA A 16 1.07 -0.58 19.25
C ALA A 16 0.52 0.69 19.93
N THR A 17 1.08 1.06 21.09
CA THR A 17 0.71 2.29 21.81
C THR A 17 1.15 3.54 21.03
N MET A 18 2.37 3.53 20.48
CA MET A 18 2.87 4.59 19.60
C MET A 18 1.96 4.82 18.39
N SER A 19 1.58 3.76 17.68
CA SER A 19 0.67 3.84 16.52
C SER A 19 -0.67 4.46 16.90
N ARG A 20 -1.25 4.10 18.06
CA ARG A 20 -2.50 4.71 18.54
C ARG A 20 -2.38 6.21 18.84
N LEU A 21 -1.25 6.65 19.41
CA LEU A 21 -0.99 8.07 19.65
C LEU A 21 -0.86 8.86 18.35
N LEU A 22 -0.24 8.27 17.34
CA LEU A 22 -0.04 8.87 16.02
C LEU A 22 -1.33 8.90 15.18
N VAL A 23 -2.23 7.92 15.34
CA VAL A 23 -3.56 7.93 14.69
C VAL A 23 -4.34 9.18 15.08
N GLY A 24 -4.29 9.59 16.36
CA GLY A 24 -4.97 10.80 16.83
C GLY A 24 -4.44 12.11 16.24
N GLN A 25 -3.34 12.07 15.48
CA GLN A 25 -2.65 13.23 14.89
C GLN A 25 -2.63 13.19 13.37
N GLY A 26 -3.21 12.16 12.74
CA GLY A 26 -3.19 11.99 11.29
C GLY A 26 -1.81 11.67 10.71
N ALA A 27 -0.87 11.15 11.52
CA ALA A 27 0.50 10.84 11.14
C ALA A 27 0.58 9.51 10.35
N THR A 28 -0.02 9.48 9.16
CA THR A 28 -0.22 8.27 8.34
C THR A 28 1.09 7.61 7.91
N ARG A 29 2.12 8.41 7.60
CA ARG A 29 3.45 7.94 7.20
C ARG A 29 4.11 7.14 8.32
N GLU A 30 4.16 7.71 9.52
CA GLU A 30 4.77 7.09 10.70
C GLU A 30 4.03 5.81 11.07
N ILE A 31 2.70 5.81 10.99
CA ILE A 31 1.88 4.61 11.23
C ILE A 31 2.22 3.52 10.21
N ALA A 32 2.36 3.86 8.93
CA ALA A 32 2.70 2.89 7.89
C ALA A 32 4.08 2.25 8.15
N ILE A 33 5.07 3.04 8.57
CA ILE A 33 6.40 2.55 8.95
C ILE A 33 6.28 1.61 10.16
N LEU A 34 5.68 2.07 11.26
CA LEU A 34 5.58 1.29 12.51
C LEU A 34 4.81 -0.03 12.34
N SER A 35 3.83 -0.07 11.44
CA SER A 35 2.98 -1.25 11.24
C SER A 35 3.60 -2.32 10.33
N ASN A 36 4.66 -1.99 9.59
CA ASN A 36 5.24 -2.87 8.58
C ASN A 36 6.74 -3.11 8.76
N ALA A 37 7.40 -2.36 9.65
CA ALA A 37 8.81 -2.55 9.94
C ALA A 37 9.03 -3.73 10.89
N GLU A 38 10.17 -4.39 10.74
CA GLU A 38 10.69 -5.31 11.76
C GLU A 38 11.50 -4.49 12.79
N PRO A 39 11.06 -4.42 14.05
CA PRO A 39 11.68 -3.55 15.05
C PRO A 39 12.79 -4.26 15.81
N ASN A 40 13.87 -3.52 16.08
CA ASN A 40 14.94 -3.95 16.98
C ASN A 40 15.32 -2.79 17.89
N ILE A 41 15.69 -3.07 19.15
CA ILE A 41 16.12 -2.05 20.09
C ILE A 41 17.51 -2.36 20.63
N THR A 42 18.36 -1.35 20.65
CA THR A 42 19.73 -1.46 21.14
C THR A 42 20.02 -0.37 22.17
N LEU A 43 20.83 -0.69 23.17
CA LEU A 43 21.41 0.34 24.04
C LEU A 43 22.58 0.95 23.27
N ASN A 44 22.50 2.25 22.95
CA ASN A 44 23.53 2.92 22.16
C ASN A 44 24.24 4.06 22.91
N GLU A 45 23.66 4.56 23.99
CA GLU A 45 24.24 5.63 24.80
C GLU A 45 24.14 5.30 26.30
N TYR A 46 25.21 5.63 27.03
CA TYR A 46 25.29 5.50 28.47
C TYR A 46 26.00 6.73 29.04
N ASP A 47 25.30 7.49 29.88
CA ASP A 47 25.86 8.60 30.64
C ASP A 47 25.89 8.23 32.13
N ASN A 48 27.03 8.42 32.80
CA ASN A 48 27.23 8.05 34.20
C ASN A 48 27.35 9.25 35.16
N TRP A 49 27.02 10.46 34.71
CA TRP A 49 27.25 11.68 35.48
C TRP A 49 26.32 11.81 36.72
N ASP A 50 25.09 11.30 36.68
CA ASP A 50 24.06 11.54 37.71
C ASP A 50 23.38 10.28 38.28
N GLY A 51 23.88 9.08 37.97
CA GLY A 51 23.27 7.82 38.43
C GLY A 51 23.10 6.76 37.35
N GLY A 52 23.47 7.08 36.10
CA GLY A 52 23.40 6.16 34.97
C GLY A 52 22.13 6.41 34.15
N SER A 53 22.25 7.16 33.06
CA SER A 53 21.19 7.36 32.07
C SER A 53 21.43 6.48 30.84
N TYR A 54 20.38 5.84 30.36
CA TYR A 54 20.41 4.86 29.27
C TYR A 54 19.66 5.38 28.04
N GLY A 55 20.40 5.61 26.97
CA GLY A 55 19.85 5.95 25.66
C GLY A 55 19.64 4.70 24.82
N TYR A 56 18.42 4.52 24.32
CA TYR A 56 18.04 3.42 23.45
C TYR A 56 17.88 3.89 22.01
N GLN A 57 18.32 3.08 21.06
CA GLN A 57 18.06 3.26 19.63
C GLN A 57 17.05 2.23 19.16
N LEU A 58 15.99 2.71 18.50
CA LEU A 58 15.00 1.86 17.83
C LEU A 58 15.31 1.79 16.34
N ASP A 59 15.72 0.62 15.87
CA ASP A 59 15.92 0.32 14.46
C ASP A 59 14.63 -0.25 13.87
N LEU A 60 14.16 0.36 12.78
CA LEU A 60 12.94 -0.04 12.06
C LEU A 60 13.31 -0.49 10.64
N GLN A 61 13.48 -1.80 10.47
CA GLN A 61 13.74 -2.40 9.16
C GLN A 61 12.46 -2.41 8.33
N THR A 62 12.34 -1.43 7.45
CA THR A 62 11.11 -1.09 6.75
C THR A 62 11.15 -1.63 5.31
N PRO A 63 10.08 -2.27 4.83
CA PRO A 63 10.01 -2.73 3.45
C PRO A 63 10.29 -1.62 2.42
N VAL A 64 11.10 -1.94 1.41
CA VAL A 64 11.54 -0.99 0.37
C VAL A 64 10.37 -0.30 -0.33
N TRP A 65 9.22 -0.97 -0.47
CA TRP A 65 8.04 -0.39 -1.10
C TRP A 65 7.43 0.78 -0.33
N ILE A 66 7.59 0.84 1.01
CA ILE A 66 7.21 2.00 1.82
C ILE A 66 8.19 3.13 1.57
N LEU A 67 9.50 2.84 1.68
CA LEU A 67 10.57 3.83 1.57
C LEU A 67 10.63 4.48 0.18
N ARG A 68 10.33 3.73 -0.89
CA ARG A 68 10.28 4.26 -2.26
C ARG A 68 9.26 5.40 -2.47
N ASN A 69 8.30 5.54 -1.56
CA ASN A 69 7.28 6.58 -1.62
C ASN A 69 7.62 7.79 -0.74
N LEU A 70 8.74 7.76 -0.04
CA LEU A 70 9.19 8.79 0.88
C LEU A 70 10.48 9.44 0.33
N SER A 71 10.60 10.75 0.48
CA SER A 71 11.89 11.42 0.30
C SER A 71 12.80 11.19 1.50
N ASP A 72 14.11 11.46 1.35
CA ASP A 72 15.04 11.40 2.49
C ASP A 72 14.59 12.34 3.63
N ALA A 73 14.07 13.52 3.29
CA ALA A 73 13.49 14.45 4.25
C ALA A 73 12.25 13.87 4.96
N ASP A 74 11.40 13.13 4.25
CA ASP A 74 10.25 12.45 4.86
C ASP A 74 10.68 11.38 5.86
N ILE A 75 11.77 10.66 5.56
CA ILE A 75 12.33 9.64 6.43
C ILE A 75 12.90 10.29 7.69
N GLU A 76 13.73 11.33 7.55
CA GLU A 76 14.30 12.07 8.69
C GLU A 76 13.20 12.67 9.59
N ASP A 77 12.14 13.21 9.00
CA ASP A 77 11.03 13.79 9.76
C ASP A 77 10.21 12.71 10.48
N ALA A 78 10.05 11.52 9.88
CA ALA A 78 9.42 10.38 10.53
C ALA A 78 10.27 9.88 11.71
N GLU A 79 11.59 9.76 11.55
CA GLU A 79 12.52 9.37 12.62
C GLU A 79 12.44 10.33 13.82
N LYS A 80 12.48 11.64 13.57
CA LYS A 80 12.32 12.67 14.61
C LYS A 80 10.97 12.57 15.30
N THR A 81 9.89 12.40 14.53
CA THR A 81 8.54 12.29 15.06
C THR A 81 8.40 11.05 15.96
N ILE A 82 8.83 9.88 15.49
CA ILE A 82 8.74 8.64 16.27
C ILE A 82 9.64 8.72 17.51
N THR A 83 10.82 9.35 17.43
CA THR A 83 11.71 9.55 18.58
C THR A 83 11.04 10.43 19.64
N ASN A 84 10.44 11.55 19.23
CA ASN A 84 9.73 12.46 20.13
C ASN A 84 8.56 11.78 20.84
N TYR A 85 7.76 10.99 20.11
CA TYR A 85 6.65 10.25 20.71
C TYR A 85 7.13 9.11 21.62
N SER A 86 8.22 8.43 21.25
CA SER A 86 8.85 7.39 22.09
C SER A 86 9.27 7.97 23.43
N ASN A 87 9.90 9.16 23.42
CA ASN A 87 10.28 9.87 24.63
C ASN A 87 9.07 10.30 25.48
N ARG A 88 7.91 10.59 24.88
CA ARG A 88 6.68 10.85 25.67
C ARG A 88 6.23 9.65 26.48
N LEU A 89 6.37 8.43 25.94
CA LEU A 89 6.05 7.19 26.66
C LEU A 89 7.10 6.87 27.74
N LEU A 90 8.37 7.20 27.46
CA LEU A 90 9.47 6.98 28.40
C LEU A 90 9.56 8.03 29.51
N LYS A 91 8.80 9.13 29.47
CA LYS A 91 8.79 10.17 30.53
C LYS A 91 8.59 9.64 31.95
N ALA A 92 7.95 8.48 32.12
CA ALA A 92 7.76 7.85 33.42
C ALA A 92 9.06 7.23 34.00
N TYR A 93 10.12 7.11 33.20
CA TYR A 93 11.40 6.49 33.53
C TYR A 93 12.50 7.55 33.49
N GLN A 94 12.90 8.05 34.66
CA GLN A 94 13.79 9.21 34.78
C GLN A 94 15.21 8.98 34.23
N ASP A 95 15.64 7.72 34.14
CA ASP A 95 16.98 7.28 33.72
C ASP A 95 17.00 6.74 32.29
N LYS A 96 15.90 6.82 31.53
CA LYS A 96 15.76 6.17 30.22
C LYS A 96 15.17 7.10 29.20
N TRP A 97 15.74 7.10 28.02
CA TRP A 97 15.23 7.88 26.89
C TRP A 97 15.51 7.17 25.57
N MET A 98 14.73 7.52 24.56
CA MET A 98 14.94 7.13 23.17
C MET A 98 15.92 8.13 22.55
N SER A 99 17.15 7.68 22.28
CA SER A 99 18.21 8.50 21.70
C SER A 99 17.91 8.86 20.26
N LYS A 100 17.53 7.85 19.48
CA LYS A 100 17.11 8.01 18.10
C LYS A 100 16.32 6.81 17.60
N VAL A 101 15.54 7.08 16.56
CA VAL A 101 14.90 6.07 15.73
C VAL A 101 15.62 6.09 14.39
N VAL A 102 15.95 4.91 13.87
CA VAL A 102 16.61 4.78 12.56
C VAL A 102 15.76 3.90 11.67
N ILE A 103 15.34 4.45 10.54
CA ILE A 103 14.55 3.75 9.52
C ILE A 103 15.52 3.26 8.45
N THR A 104 15.59 1.94 8.27
CA THR A 104 16.47 1.32 7.27
C THR A 104 15.67 0.41 6.35
N PRO A 105 16.10 0.18 5.10
CA PRO A 105 15.46 -0.80 4.24
C PRO A 105 15.63 -2.21 4.83
N ALA A 106 14.52 -2.96 4.89
CA ALA A 106 14.56 -4.39 5.18
C ALA A 106 15.33 -5.12 4.07
N MET A 107 16.29 -5.97 4.47
CA MET A 107 17.08 -6.76 3.53
C MET A 107 16.22 -7.91 3.00
N VAL A 108 16.02 -7.95 1.69
CA VAL A 108 15.24 -9.00 1.02
C VAL A 108 16.16 -9.93 0.24
N SER A 109 15.88 -11.23 0.30
CA SER A 109 16.44 -12.21 -0.62
C SER A 109 15.52 -12.35 -1.82
N ASP A 110 15.98 -11.93 -3.00
CA ASP A 110 15.25 -12.11 -4.26
C ASP A 110 16.10 -12.89 -5.28
N GLU A 111 15.70 -14.12 -5.56
CA GLU A 111 16.38 -14.95 -6.53
C GLU A 111 16.28 -14.33 -7.94
N GLY A 112 17.42 -14.27 -8.63
CA GLY A 112 17.49 -13.68 -9.96
C GLY A 112 17.33 -12.15 -10.00
N TRP A 113 17.44 -11.42 -8.87
CA TRP A 113 17.31 -9.95 -8.82
C TRP A 113 18.21 -9.23 -9.82
N ARG A 114 19.41 -9.77 -10.11
CA ARG A 114 20.35 -9.21 -11.10
C ARG A 114 19.76 -9.22 -12.51
N GLU A 115 19.12 -10.32 -12.91
CA GLU A 115 18.48 -10.43 -14.22
C GLU A 115 17.22 -9.56 -14.29
N LYS A 116 16.43 -9.51 -13.21
CA LYS A 116 15.28 -8.58 -13.13
C LYS A 116 15.71 -7.12 -13.26
N ALA A 117 16.80 -6.72 -12.61
CA ALA A 117 17.37 -5.38 -12.69
C ALA A 117 17.90 -5.06 -14.09
N LYS A 118 18.61 -6.00 -14.74
CA LYS A 118 19.05 -5.85 -16.15
C LYS A 118 17.87 -5.69 -17.09
N ASN A 119 16.81 -6.49 -16.94
CA ASN A 119 15.59 -6.38 -17.74
C ASN A 119 14.88 -5.03 -17.53
N TRP A 120 14.89 -4.50 -16.30
CA TRP A 120 14.37 -3.16 -16.03
C TRP A 120 15.21 -2.07 -16.71
N LEU A 121 16.54 -2.13 -16.62
CA LEU A 121 17.46 -1.21 -17.29
C LEU A 121 17.35 -1.28 -18.83
N ALA A 122 17.05 -2.46 -19.38
CA ALA A 122 16.79 -2.66 -20.80
C ALA A 122 15.42 -2.13 -21.25
N GLY A 123 14.64 -1.50 -20.36
CA GLY A 123 13.34 -0.91 -20.68
C GLY A 123 12.21 -1.93 -20.85
N SER A 124 12.44 -3.21 -20.55
CA SER A 124 11.45 -4.29 -20.72
C SER A 124 10.32 -4.27 -19.68
N ASN A 125 10.35 -3.32 -18.73
CA ASN A 125 9.40 -3.16 -17.61
C ASN A 125 9.04 -1.68 -17.34
N VAL A 126 9.07 -0.80 -18.35
CA VAL A 126 8.54 0.57 -18.19
C VAL A 126 7.01 0.49 -18.16
N THR A 127 6.41 0.76 -17.00
CA THR A 127 4.95 0.83 -16.89
C THR A 127 4.51 2.29 -16.90
N ASN A 128 3.68 2.63 -17.88
CA ASN A 128 2.99 3.93 -17.96
C ASN A 128 1.65 3.89 -17.20
N GLN A 129 1.51 2.98 -16.23
CA GLN A 129 0.34 2.95 -15.36
C GLN A 129 0.32 4.27 -14.59
N GLY A 130 -0.80 5.00 -14.67
CA GLY A 130 -0.93 6.29 -14.03
C GLY A 130 -0.67 6.15 -12.53
N ARG A 131 0.46 6.68 -12.06
CA ARG A 131 0.84 6.67 -10.65
C ARG A 131 0.41 7.99 -10.03
N VAL A 132 -0.64 7.93 -9.23
CA VAL A 132 -1.14 9.09 -8.51
C VAL A 132 -0.86 8.89 -7.02
N ARG A 133 -0.50 9.96 -6.31
CA ARG A 133 -0.38 9.97 -4.85
C ARG A 133 -1.79 9.75 -4.25
N SER A 134 -2.21 8.50 -4.15
CA SER A 134 -3.43 8.09 -3.45
C SER A 134 -3.11 7.87 -1.97
N ASP A 135 -4.02 8.30 -1.09
CA ASP A 135 -3.90 8.07 0.37
C ASP A 135 -3.90 6.57 0.73
N ASN A 136 -4.31 5.71 -0.21
CA ASN A 136 -4.24 4.26 -0.12
C ASN A 136 -3.15 3.73 -1.07
N ILE A 137 -2.03 3.30 -0.51
CA ILE A 137 -0.83 2.88 -1.27
C ILE A 137 -1.08 1.48 -1.87
N ALA A 138 -1.01 1.35 -3.19
CA ALA A 138 -0.98 0.03 -3.84
C ALA A 138 0.30 -0.71 -3.43
N SER A 139 0.16 -1.68 -2.52
CA SER A 139 1.26 -2.36 -1.85
C SER A 139 1.78 -3.60 -2.59
N ARG A 140 1.08 -4.05 -3.64
CA ARG A 140 1.42 -5.27 -4.38
C ARG A 140 1.79 -4.96 -5.83
N SER A 141 2.72 -5.74 -6.39
CA SER A 141 3.12 -5.61 -7.80
C SER A 141 3.28 -6.96 -8.49
N VAL A 142 2.82 -7.07 -9.74
CA VAL A 142 2.99 -8.25 -10.61
C VAL A 142 3.32 -7.76 -12.01
N GLU A 143 4.38 -8.30 -12.63
CA GLU A 143 4.79 -7.97 -14.01
C GLU A 143 4.95 -6.45 -14.27
N GLY A 144 5.45 -5.72 -13.27
CA GLY A 144 5.63 -4.27 -13.33
C GLY A 144 4.38 -3.43 -13.05
N LEU A 145 3.20 -4.05 -12.93
CA LEU A 145 1.92 -3.40 -12.66
C LEU A 145 1.59 -3.45 -11.16
N LEU A 146 0.91 -2.42 -10.66
CA LEU A 146 0.48 -2.29 -9.27
C LEU A 146 -0.94 -2.79 -9.06
N PHE A 147 -1.22 -3.28 -7.85
CA PHE A 147 -2.51 -3.79 -7.39
C PHE A 147 -2.72 -3.45 -5.91
N ARG A 148 -3.98 -3.28 -5.50
CA ARG A 148 -4.37 -2.98 -4.11
C ARG A 148 -4.68 -4.26 -3.32
N SER A 149 -5.07 -5.35 -3.97
CA SER A 149 -5.44 -6.61 -3.31
C SER A 149 -4.94 -7.87 -4.02
N GLN A 150 -4.97 -9.02 -3.31
CA GLN A 150 -4.69 -10.32 -3.94
C GLN A 150 -5.79 -10.74 -4.93
N ALA A 151 -7.03 -10.36 -4.66
CA ALA A 151 -8.17 -10.63 -5.54
C ALA A 151 -7.97 -9.97 -6.91
N GLU A 152 -7.51 -8.72 -6.95
CA GLU A 152 -7.13 -8.05 -8.20
C GLU A 152 -6.00 -8.77 -8.93
N ILE A 153 -4.96 -9.26 -8.22
CA ILE A 153 -3.88 -10.03 -8.85
C ILE A 153 -4.40 -11.32 -9.49
N ASN A 154 -5.31 -12.02 -8.81
CA ASN A 154 -5.89 -13.25 -9.33
C ASN A 154 -6.74 -12.96 -10.57
N LEU A 155 -7.55 -11.89 -10.54
CA LEU A 155 -8.34 -11.44 -11.69
C LEU A 155 -7.44 -11.02 -12.86
N PHE A 156 -6.36 -10.28 -12.60
CA PHE A 156 -5.35 -9.91 -13.60
C PHE A 156 -4.81 -11.15 -14.35
N ARG A 157 -4.41 -12.18 -13.61
CA ARG A 157 -3.90 -13.44 -14.19
C ARG A 157 -4.99 -14.16 -15.00
N ALA A 158 -6.21 -14.18 -14.49
CA ALA A 158 -7.34 -14.80 -15.18
C ALA A 158 -7.67 -14.10 -16.51
N LEU A 159 -7.75 -12.76 -16.52
CA LEU A 159 -7.98 -11.98 -17.73
C LEU A 159 -6.85 -12.19 -18.76
N LYS A 160 -5.59 -12.22 -18.30
CA LYS A 160 -4.44 -12.52 -19.15
C LYS A 160 -4.54 -13.91 -19.78
N MET A 161 -4.90 -14.92 -18.98
CA MET A 161 -5.07 -16.30 -19.45
C MET A 161 -6.19 -16.43 -20.50
N LEU A 162 -7.26 -15.64 -20.38
CA LEU A 162 -8.37 -15.60 -21.32
C LEU A 162 -8.09 -14.75 -22.58
N GLY A 163 -6.91 -14.14 -22.68
CA GLY A 163 -6.48 -13.39 -23.87
C GLY A 163 -7.32 -12.15 -24.16
N VAL A 164 -7.93 -11.52 -23.14
CA VAL A 164 -8.69 -10.27 -23.31
C VAL A 164 -7.77 -9.05 -23.14
N SER A 165 -8.10 -7.94 -23.81
CA SER A 165 -7.42 -6.67 -23.62
C SER A 165 -8.01 -5.94 -22.41
N PHE A 166 -7.15 -5.50 -21.49
CA PHE A 166 -7.57 -4.78 -20.29
C PHE A 166 -6.45 -3.88 -19.76
N ALA A 167 -6.81 -2.95 -18.87
CA ALA A 167 -5.90 -2.09 -18.14
C ALA A 167 -6.20 -2.18 -16.63
N PRO A 168 -5.24 -2.58 -15.79
CA PRO A 168 -5.37 -2.51 -14.33
C PRO A 168 -5.02 -1.11 -13.80
N LEU A 169 -5.73 -0.65 -12.77
CA LEU A 169 -5.64 0.69 -12.16
C LEU A 169 -5.41 1.83 -13.16
N PRO A 170 -6.21 1.97 -14.24
CA PRO A 170 -6.08 3.09 -15.14
C PRO A 170 -6.53 4.38 -14.46
N VAL A 171 -5.87 5.49 -14.80
CA VAL A 171 -6.26 6.83 -14.36
C VAL A 171 -7.05 7.49 -15.49
N PHE A 172 -8.27 7.93 -15.22
CA PHE A 172 -9.02 8.78 -16.11
C PHE A 172 -9.16 10.19 -15.55
N VAL A 173 -9.03 11.17 -16.43
CA VAL A 173 -9.16 12.59 -16.11
C VAL A 173 -10.21 13.20 -17.04
N ARG A 174 -11.15 13.93 -16.46
CA ARG A 174 -12.05 14.85 -17.18
C ARG A 174 -11.71 16.27 -16.76
N GLY A 175 -11.22 17.05 -17.71
CA GLY A 175 -11.07 18.50 -17.57
C GLY A 175 -12.34 19.25 -18.01
N GLY A 176 -12.34 20.58 -17.86
CA GLY A 176 -13.47 21.45 -18.18
C GLY A 176 -13.74 22.43 -17.05
N ALA A 177 -15.01 22.84 -16.89
CA ALA A 177 -15.44 23.70 -15.78
C ALA A 177 -15.19 23.04 -14.42
N ASP A 178 -15.34 21.70 -14.35
CA ASP A 178 -15.03 20.90 -13.18
C ASP A 178 -13.93 19.88 -13.52
N TYR A 179 -12.89 19.83 -12.68
CA TYR A 179 -11.88 18.77 -12.75
C TYR A 179 -12.41 17.51 -12.03
N ARG A 180 -12.41 16.36 -12.72
CA ARG A 180 -12.72 15.06 -12.12
C ARG A 180 -11.63 14.05 -12.46
N ARG A 181 -11.27 13.24 -11.47
CA ARG A 181 -10.30 12.13 -11.59
C ARG A 181 -10.92 10.87 -11.00
N ILE A 182 -10.75 9.74 -11.70
CA ILE A 182 -11.20 8.45 -11.22
C ILE A 182 -10.17 7.37 -11.53
N GLU A 183 -10.16 6.33 -10.69
CA GLU A 183 -9.17 5.25 -10.71
C GLU A 183 -9.88 3.91 -10.44
N PRO A 184 -10.61 3.35 -11.43
CA PRO A 184 -11.23 2.04 -11.30
C PRO A 184 -10.16 0.94 -11.20
N ASP A 185 -10.54 -0.22 -10.67
CA ASP A 185 -9.58 -1.33 -10.53
C ASP A 185 -9.20 -1.93 -11.88
N PHE A 186 -10.16 -2.10 -12.79
CA PHE A 186 -9.90 -2.56 -14.16
C PHE A 186 -10.78 -1.86 -15.19
N ILE A 187 -10.24 -1.74 -16.40
CA ILE A 187 -11.00 -1.53 -17.63
C ILE A 187 -10.76 -2.72 -18.54
N ILE A 188 -11.84 -3.33 -19.04
CA ILE A 188 -11.80 -4.43 -20.01
C ILE A 188 -12.35 -3.93 -21.34
N LEU A 189 -11.61 -4.21 -22.42
CA LEU A 189 -11.94 -3.84 -23.79
C LEU A 189 -12.16 -5.13 -24.60
N LYS A 190 -13.37 -5.32 -25.09
CA LYS A 190 -13.68 -6.47 -25.94
C LYS A 190 -14.83 -6.14 -26.89
N ASP A 191 -14.64 -6.43 -28.18
CA ASP A 191 -15.69 -6.29 -29.20
C ASP A 191 -16.35 -4.88 -29.25
N GLY A 192 -15.58 -3.82 -28.99
CA GLY A 192 -16.10 -2.45 -28.94
C GLY A 192 -16.92 -2.12 -27.68
N ILE A 193 -16.97 -3.02 -26.70
CA ILE A 193 -17.53 -2.80 -25.38
C ILE A 193 -16.41 -2.42 -24.41
N VAL A 194 -16.63 -1.35 -23.65
CA VAL A 194 -15.79 -0.93 -22.52
C VAL A 194 -16.51 -1.33 -21.24
N LEU A 195 -15.85 -2.14 -20.42
CA LEU A 195 -16.35 -2.54 -19.10
C LEU A 195 -15.41 -2.03 -18.01
N VAL A 196 -15.94 -1.21 -17.11
CA VAL A 196 -15.33 -0.80 -15.85
C VAL A 196 -15.62 -1.88 -14.82
N VAL A 197 -14.58 -2.36 -14.12
CA VAL A 197 -14.72 -3.36 -13.07
C VAL A 197 -14.12 -2.84 -11.77
N GLU A 198 -14.89 -2.92 -10.69
CA GLU A 198 -14.45 -2.63 -9.32
C GLU A 198 -14.46 -3.93 -8.51
N VAL A 199 -13.40 -4.16 -7.73
CA VAL A 199 -13.23 -5.33 -6.87
C VAL A 199 -13.51 -4.91 -5.43
N ASP A 200 -14.73 -5.15 -4.95
CA ASP A 200 -15.16 -4.73 -3.63
C ASP A 200 -14.60 -5.69 -2.56
N GLY A 201 -13.70 -5.18 -1.70
CA GLY A 201 -13.12 -5.89 -0.56
C GLY A 201 -13.97 -5.79 0.71
N ASP A 202 -13.82 -6.75 1.62
CA ASP A 202 -14.60 -6.86 2.87
C ASP A 202 -14.21 -5.84 3.98
N THR A 203 -13.50 -4.76 3.61
CA THR A 203 -13.05 -3.72 4.55
C THR A 203 -13.70 -2.39 4.21
N THR A 204 -14.80 -2.10 4.90
CA THR A 204 -15.24 -0.76 5.33
C THR A 204 -14.79 0.43 4.47
N HIS A 205 -15.19 0.46 3.20
CA HIS A 205 -15.38 1.71 2.50
C HIS A 205 -16.78 2.21 2.80
N GLN A 206 -16.90 3.11 3.78
CA GLN A 206 -18.07 3.98 3.91
C GLN A 206 -18.01 5.09 2.85
N GLU A 207 -17.80 4.74 1.58
CA GLU A 207 -18.27 5.64 0.52
C GLU A 207 -19.80 5.52 0.53
N THR A 208 -20.48 6.65 0.65
CA THR A 208 -21.93 6.64 0.49
C THR A 208 -22.26 6.10 -0.91
N PRO A 209 -23.40 5.42 -1.11
CA PRO A 209 -23.84 4.99 -2.44
C PRO A 209 -23.83 6.13 -3.46
N VAL A 210 -24.02 7.37 -3.01
CA VAL A 210 -23.97 8.60 -3.80
C VAL A 210 -22.54 8.94 -4.25
N GLU A 211 -21.54 8.86 -3.37
CA GLU A 211 -20.13 9.10 -3.72
C GLU A 211 -19.59 8.04 -4.68
N ALA A 212 -19.89 6.77 -4.41
CA ALA A 212 -19.55 5.66 -5.29
C ALA A 212 -20.21 5.79 -6.68
N HIS A 213 -21.46 6.26 -6.73
CA HIS A 213 -22.18 6.51 -7.98
C HIS A 213 -21.66 7.75 -8.72
N ASN A 214 -21.31 8.83 -8.01
CA ASN A 214 -20.78 10.08 -8.57
C ASN A 214 -19.36 9.92 -9.12
N ARG A 215 -18.56 9.02 -8.54
CA ARG A 215 -17.21 8.70 -9.01
C ARG A 215 -17.26 8.08 -10.40
N ILE A 216 -18.11 7.08 -10.62
CA ILE A 216 -18.02 6.25 -11.83
C ILE A 216 -18.98 6.72 -12.94
N THR A 217 -19.97 7.57 -12.61
CA THR A 217 -20.91 8.16 -13.59
C THR A 217 -20.20 8.81 -14.77
N MET A 218 -19.01 9.37 -14.54
CA MET A 218 -18.25 10.02 -15.61
C MET A 218 -18.02 9.09 -16.80
N LEU A 219 -17.58 7.84 -16.60
CA LEU A 219 -17.34 6.91 -17.72
C LEU A 219 -18.62 6.28 -18.24
N VAL A 220 -19.59 6.05 -17.34
CA VAL A 220 -20.88 5.46 -17.72
C VAL A 220 -21.63 6.38 -18.69
N HIS A 221 -21.59 7.70 -18.47
CA HIS A 221 -22.18 8.67 -19.41
C HIS A 221 -21.50 8.70 -20.79
N GLU A 222 -20.24 8.26 -20.89
CA GLU A 222 -19.52 8.13 -22.17
C GLU A 222 -19.75 6.76 -22.84
N GLY A 223 -20.62 5.91 -22.28
CA GLY A 223 -21.00 4.62 -22.84
C GLY A 223 -20.20 3.42 -22.33
N ALA A 224 -19.42 3.58 -21.26
CA ALA A 224 -18.84 2.46 -20.54
C ALA A 224 -19.88 1.77 -19.66
N HIS A 225 -19.72 0.47 -19.44
CA HIS A 225 -20.56 -0.32 -18.54
C HIS A 225 -19.83 -0.58 -17.23
N LEU A 226 -20.54 -0.65 -16.10
CA LEU A 226 -19.93 -0.88 -14.78
C LEU A 226 -20.36 -2.25 -14.25
N GLU A 227 -19.40 -3.03 -13.78
CA GLU A 227 -19.64 -4.24 -13.01
C GLU A 227 -18.84 -4.22 -11.70
N ARG A 228 -19.47 -4.71 -10.63
CA ARG A 228 -18.83 -4.88 -9.32
C ARG A 228 -18.74 -6.36 -9.02
N ILE A 229 -17.57 -6.79 -8.57
CA ILE A 229 -17.34 -8.17 -8.14
C ILE A 229 -16.85 -8.16 -6.70
N ARG A 230 -17.18 -9.20 -5.94
CA ARG A 230 -16.68 -9.32 -4.57
C ARG A 230 -15.25 -9.85 -4.60
N ALA A 231 -14.39 -9.35 -3.73
CA ALA A 231 -13.03 -9.87 -3.59
C ALA A 231 -13.01 -11.40 -3.31
N ASP A 232 -14.01 -11.89 -2.56
CA ASP A 232 -14.20 -13.32 -2.27
C ASP A 232 -14.41 -14.16 -3.53
N ASP A 233 -15.04 -13.60 -4.57
CA ASP A 233 -15.26 -14.29 -5.85
C ASP A 233 -13.94 -14.47 -6.62
N CYS A 234 -12.85 -13.81 -6.19
CA CYS A 234 -11.51 -13.87 -6.79
C CYS A 234 -10.43 -14.28 -5.78
N ASN A 235 -10.80 -14.96 -4.68
CA ASN A 235 -9.85 -15.35 -3.63
C ASN A 235 -8.79 -16.39 -4.06
N SER A 236 -9.02 -17.10 -5.17
CA SER A 236 -8.13 -18.10 -5.74
C SER A 236 -8.00 -17.90 -7.25
N GLN A 237 -7.03 -18.57 -7.88
CA GLN A 237 -6.85 -18.48 -9.32
C GLN A 237 -8.05 -19.06 -10.09
N ASP A 238 -8.59 -20.19 -9.63
CA ASP A 238 -9.72 -20.85 -10.30
C ASP A 238 -11.01 -20.02 -10.19
N SER A 239 -11.32 -19.53 -8.99
CA SER A 239 -12.48 -18.64 -8.78
C SER A 239 -12.38 -17.34 -9.57
N ALA A 240 -11.17 -16.76 -9.67
CA ALA A 240 -10.95 -15.58 -10.51
C ALA A 240 -11.15 -15.85 -12.01
N VAL A 241 -10.85 -17.07 -12.49
CA VAL A 241 -11.13 -17.47 -13.88
C VAL A 241 -12.63 -17.56 -14.14
N GLU A 242 -13.39 -18.14 -13.23
CA GLU A 242 -14.85 -18.17 -13.32
C GLU A 242 -15.45 -16.76 -13.32
N CYS A 243 -14.92 -15.88 -12.46
CA CYS A 243 -15.33 -14.48 -12.39
C CYS A 243 -15.02 -13.73 -13.71
N ALA A 244 -13.80 -13.88 -14.25
CA ALA A 244 -13.43 -13.30 -15.53
C ALA A 244 -14.34 -13.81 -16.68
N GLN A 245 -14.65 -15.11 -16.71
CA GLN A 245 -15.60 -15.68 -17.67
C GLN A 245 -17.02 -15.11 -17.51
N LYS A 246 -17.47 -14.83 -16.29
CA LYS A 246 -18.75 -14.15 -16.04
C LYS A 246 -18.75 -12.73 -16.63
N LEU A 247 -17.70 -11.95 -16.41
CA LEU A 247 -17.54 -10.61 -16.99
C LEU A 247 -17.57 -10.67 -18.52
N LEU A 248 -16.84 -11.60 -19.13
CA LEU A 248 -16.86 -11.77 -20.59
C LEU A 248 -18.24 -12.16 -21.12
N ARG A 249 -18.99 -13.00 -20.41
CA ARG A 249 -20.39 -13.34 -20.77
C ARG A 249 -21.29 -12.11 -20.72
N ILE A 250 -21.11 -11.22 -19.74
CA ILE A 250 -21.84 -9.95 -19.64
C ILE A 250 -21.53 -9.08 -20.86
N MET A 251 -20.24 -8.92 -21.21
CA MET A 251 -19.84 -8.14 -22.40
C MET A 251 -20.44 -8.70 -23.69
N THR A 252 -20.49 -10.02 -23.85
CA THR A 252 -21.16 -10.66 -25.01
C THR A 252 -22.64 -10.33 -25.06
N LYS A 253 -23.35 -10.34 -23.92
CA LYS A 253 -24.77 -9.93 -23.87
C LYS A 253 -24.95 -8.47 -24.27
N LEU A 254 -24.09 -7.58 -23.75
CA LEU A 254 -24.12 -6.15 -24.07
C LEU A 254 -23.87 -5.88 -25.56
N LYS A 255 -22.95 -6.62 -26.17
CA LYS A 255 -22.72 -6.58 -27.62
C LYS A 255 -23.96 -6.97 -28.40
N ASN A 256 -24.63 -8.05 -28.00
CA ASN A 256 -25.80 -8.56 -28.71
C ASN A 256 -27.06 -7.69 -28.52
N SER A 257 -27.06 -6.80 -27.52
CA SER A 257 -28.15 -5.83 -27.30
C SER A 257 -27.98 -4.51 -28.05
N ARG A 258 -26.86 -4.31 -28.74
CA ARG A 258 -26.58 -3.14 -29.59
C ARG A 258 -26.88 -3.47 -31.05
#